data_AF-A0A7W8ZVT3-F1
#
_entry.id   AF-A0A7W8ZVT3-F1
#
_cell.length_a   1.000
_cell.length_b   1.000
_cell.length_c   1.000
_cell.angle_alpha   90.00
_cell.angle_beta   90.00
_cell.angle_gamma   90.00
#
_symmetry.space_group_name_H-M   'P 1'
#
loop_
_entity.id
_entity.type
_entity.pdbx_description
1 polymer ?
#
loop_
_entity_poly.entity_id
_entity_poly.type
_entity_poly.pdbx_seq_one_letter_code
_entity_poly.pdbx_strand_id
1 'polypeptide(L)'
;MNAPVLRPDSSAATLKRRFSLRLALLLAAVLLLTGALLWFTATAGHALPVDPKMPTDPIDPTAPVDPGAGEGGLTIDINGPNGAPSSAIVTLVGITLLSVAPALLLMMTSFTKIFVVLAMTRNALALPSIPPNQVLAGLALFLSLFIMAPVLADINTLAVTPYLDGGMTFTEALAAASTPLQHFMMANTREEDLALMTRAAGQENPASPDDVELLTLIPAFMISELRAAFIIGFVIFIPFLVIDIVVSAALMSMGMMMLPPVMISLPFKILLFVLVDGWGLIITSLIGSYRMG
;
A
#
# COMPACT_ATOMS: atom_id res chain seq x y z
N MET A 1 50.00 11.99 29.84
CA MET A 1 48.95 10.96 29.92
C MET A 1 48.13 11.04 28.65
N ASN A 2 48.37 10.13 27.70
CA ASN A 2 47.66 10.10 26.41
C ASN A 2 46.47 9.14 26.52
N ALA A 3 45.26 9.65 26.29
CA ALA A 3 44.04 8.86 26.21
C ALA A 3 44.03 8.03 24.90
N PRO A 4 43.51 6.79 24.90
CA PRO A 4 43.44 5.98 23.69
C PRO A 4 42.27 6.44 22.80
N VAL A 5 42.58 6.65 21.51
CA VAL A 5 41.60 6.92 20.46
C VAL A 5 40.90 5.61 20.10
N LEU A 6 39.60 5.50 20.41
CA LEU A 6 38.75 4.38 19.99
C LEU A 6 38.55 4.43 18.46
N ARG A 7 39.03 3.38 17.77
CA ARG A 7 38.79 3.18 16.33
C ARG A 7 37.36 2.66 16.12
N PRO A 8 36.59 3.18 15.14
CA PRO A 8 35.28 2.64 14.83
C PRO A 8 35.39 1.22 14.29
N ASP A 9 34.55 0.33 14.83
CA ASP A 9 34.60 -1.11 14.64
C ASP A 9 34.22 -1.50 13.19
N SER A 10 35.22 -1.87 12.39
CA SER A 10 35.08 -2.23 10.96
C SER A 10 34.25 -3.51 10.72
N SER A 11 33.95 -4.26 11.78
CA SER A 11 33.17 -5.50 11.72
C SER A 11 31.68 -5.25 11.45
N ALA A 12 31.08 -4.20 12.02
CA ALA A 12 29.65 -3.90 11.87
C ALA A 12 29.29 -3.43 10.45
N ALA A 13 30.17 -2.67 9.79
CA ALA A 13 29.96 -2.17 8.43
C ALA A 13 30.03 -3.29 7.37
N THR A 14 30.88 -4.30 7.60
CA THR A 14 31.02 -5.44 6.69
C THR A 14 29.85 -6.43 6.81
N LEU A 15 29.27 -6.59 8.00
CA LEU A 15 28.08 -7.41 8.21
C LEU A 15 26.83 -6.82 7.52
N LYS A 16 26.59 -5.51 7.69
CA LYS A 16 25.45 -4.81 7.05
C LYS A 16 25.51 -4.87 5.52
N ARG A 17 26.71 -4.72 4.94
CA ARG A 17 26.93 -4.83 3.49
C ARG A 17 26.75 -6.26 2.98
N ARG A 18 27.12 -7.28 3.76
CA ARG A 18 26.89 -8.69 3.41
C ARG A 18 25.40 -9.06 3.51
N PHE A 19 24.67 -8.49 4.48
CA PHE A 19 23.23 -8.69 4.61
C PHE A 19 22.45 -8.04 3.47
N SER A 20 22.76 -6.77 3.12
CA SER A 20 22.10 -6.08 2.01
C SER A 20 22.36 -6.73 0.65
N LEU A 21 23.59 -7.23 0.42
CA LEU A 21 23.92 -7.98 -0.79
C LEU A 21 23.20 -9.33 -0.87
N ARG A 22 23.08 -10.06 0.26
CA ARG A 22 22.34 -11.32 0.32
C ARG A 22 20.85 -11.12 0.09
N LEU A 23 20.27 -10.07 0.65
CA LEU A 23 18.86 -9.72 0.46
C LEU A 23 18.57 -9.32 -1.01
N ALA A 24 19.45 -8.52 -1.62
CA ALA A 24 19.34 -8.15 -3.03
C ALA A 24 19.47 -9.37 -3.97
N LEU A 25 20.39 -10.29 -3.67
CA LEU A 25 20.56 -11.55 -4.42
C LEU A 25 19.35 -12.48 -4.26
N LEU A 26 18.76 -12.57 -3.08
CA LEU A 26 17.54 -13.35 -2.85
C LEU A 26 16.34 -12.77 -3.61
N LEU A 27 16.15 -11.44 -3.59
CA LEU A 27 15.10 -10.77 -4.36
C LEU A 27 15.27 -10.97 -5.87
N ALA A 28 16.50 -10.87 -6.38
CA ALA A 28 16.80 -11.14 -7.79
C ALA A 28 16.55 -12.61 -8.16
N ALA A 29 16.92 -13.56 -7.29
CA ALA A 29 16.67 -14.98 -7.50
C ALA A 29 15.17 -15.31 -7.50
N VAL A 30 14.37 -14.71 -6.63
CA VAL A 30 12.90 -14.87 -6.59
C VAL A 30 12.25 -14.27 -7.85
N LEU A 31 12.69 -13.09 -8.31
CA LEU A 31 12.21 -12.49 -9.57
C LEU A 31 12.55 -13.37 -10.79
N LEU A 32 13.75 -13.96 -10.82
CA LEU A 32 14.13 -14.88 -11.89
C LEU A 32 13.36 -16.20 -11.84
N LEU A 33 13.11 -16.76 -10.65
CA LEU A 33 12.32 -17.98 -10.48
C LEU A 33 10.85 -17.79 -10.87
N THR A 34 10.25 -16.67 -10.46
CA THR A 34 8.87 -16.34 -10.84
C THR A 34 8.73 -16.08 -12.34
N GLY A 35 9.68 -15.36 -12.95
CA GLY A 35 9.72 -15.18 -14.40
C GLY A 35 9.93 -16.49 -15.16
N ALA A 36 10.82 -17.36 -14.70
CA ALA A 36 11.06 -18.66 -15.29
C ALA A 36 9.85 -19.59 -15.16
N LEU A 37 9.15 -19.57 -14.02
CA LEU A 37 7.95 -20.37 -13.79
C LEU A 37 6.82 -19.93 -14.73
N LEU A 38 6.60 -18.62 -14.89
CA LEU A 38 5.64 -18.07 -15.84
C LEU A 38 5.97 -18.44 -17.30
N TRP A 39 7.25 -18.50 -17.64
CA TRP A 39 7.71 -18.91 -18.98
C TRP A 39 7.54 -20.41 -19.22
N PHE A 40 7.79 -21.25 -18.21
CA PHE A 40 7.66 -22.71 -18.31
C PHE A 40 6.21 -23.20 -18.31
N THR A 41 5.30 -22.47 -17.66
CA THR A 41 3.86 -22.81 -17.64
C THR A 41 3.08 -22.19 -18.80
N ALA A 42 3.72 -21.38 -19.64
CA ALA A 42 3.10 -20.80 -20.82
C ALA A 42 2.91 -21.87 -21.90
N THR A 43 1.72 -22.47 -21.97
CA THR A 43 1.35 -23.37 -23.06
C THR A 43 0.93 -22.53 -24.27
N ALA A 44 1.57 -22.70 -25.43
CA ALA A 44 1.08 -22.12 -26.68
C ALA A 44 -0.27 -22.76 -27.02
N GLY A 45 -1.34 -21.98 -26.99
CA GLY A 45 -2.68 -22.44 -27.36
C GLY A 45 -2.77 -22.68 -28.87
N HIS A 46 -2.40 -23.88 -29.32
CA HIS A 46 -2.70 -24.34 -30.66
C HIS A 46 -3.99 -25.16 -30.62
N ALA A 47 -5.05 -24.67 -31.27
CA ALA A 47 -6.23 -25.46 -31.56
C ALA A 47 -5.81 -26.60 -32.50
N LEU A 48 -5.89 -27.85 -32.02
CA LEU A 48 -5.64 -29.02 -32.85
C LEU A 48 -6.75 -29.10 -33.93
N PRO A 49 -6.41 -29.42 -35.19
CA PRO A 49 -7.41 -29.71 -36.21
C PRO A 49 -8.26 -30.89 -35.74
N VAL A 50 -9.55 -30.66 -35.53
CA VAL A 50 -10.51 -31.73 -35.21
C VAL A 50 -10.91 -32.37 -36.53
N ASP A 51 -10.66 -33.66 -36.69
CA ASP A 51 -11.14 -34.41 -37.86
C ASP A 51 -12.67 -34.29 -37.97
N PRO A 52 -13.22 -34.05 -39.16
CA PRO A 52 -14.66 -33.96 -39.35
C PRO A 52 -15.32 -35.29 -38.93
N LYS A 53 -16.13 -35.25 -37.87
CA LYS A 53 -16.97 -36.39 -37.48
C LYS A 53 -17.95 -36.70 -38.60
N MET A 54 -18.09 -37.98 -38.94
CA MET A 54 -19.15 -38.44 -39.83
C MET A 54 -20.52 -38.05 -39.25
N PRO A 55 -21.50 -37.66 -40.08
CA PRO A 55 -22.84 -37.32 -39.62
C PRO A 55 -23.43 -38.53 -38.88
N THR A 56 -23.74 -38.36 -37.60
CA THR A 56 -24.59 -39.30 -36.86
C THR A 56 -26.03 -39.07 -37.24
N ASP A 57 -26.83 -40.15 -37.27
CA ASP A 57 -28.25 -40.11 -37.59
C ASP A 57 -28.99 -39.03 -36.77
N PRO A 58 -30.01 -38.35 -37.33
CA PRO A 58 -30.76 -37.33 -36.62
C PRO A 58 -31.36 -37.93 -35.34
N ILE A 59 -30.99 -37.34 -34.20
CA ILE A 59 -31.62 -37.62 -32.92
C ILE A 59 -33.02 -37.00 -32.95
N ASP A 60 -34.02 -37.72 -32.44
CA ASP A 60 -35.40 -37.23 -32.38
C ASP A 60 -35.47 -35.84 -31.73
N PRO A 61 -36.31 -34.91 -32.24
CA PRO A 61 -36.43 -33.58 -31.67
C PRO A 61 -36.77 -33.65 -30.19
N THR A 62 -35.91 -33.07 -29.35
CA THR A 62 -36.22 -32.88 -27.94
C THR A 62 -37.43 -31.96 -27.84
N ALA A 63 -38.45 -32.38 -27.07
CA ALA A 63 -39.66 -31.60 -26.88
C ALA A 63 -39.31 -30.17 -26.39
N PRO A 64 -40.02 -29.12 -26.85
CA PRO A 64 -39.76 -27.76 -26.40
C PRO A 64 -39.91 -27.66 -24.89
N VAL A 65 -38.81 -27.35 -24.20
CA VAL A 65 -38.86 -26.94 -22.79
C VAL A 65 -39.36 -25.50 -22.78
N ASP A 66 -40.44 -25.26 -22.04
CA ASP A 66 -41.05 -23.95 -21.87
C ASP A 66 -39.99 -22.93 -21.41
N PRO A 67 -39.79 -21.80 -22.11
CA PRO A 67 -38.76 -20.80 -21.76
C PRO A 67 -39.07 -20.01 -20.47
N GLY A 68 -40.01 -20.50 -19.63
CA GLY A 68 -40.44 -19.88 -18.37
C GLY A 68 -39.86 -20.49 -17.09
N ALA A 69 -39.16 -21.61 -17.13
CA ALA A 69 -38.51 -22.20 -15.94
C ALA A 69 -37.01 -21.85 -15.94
N GLY A 70 -36.71 -20.57 -15.72
CA GLY A 70 -35.35 -20.06 -15.69
C GLY A 70 -34.58 -20.55 -14.48
N GLU A 71 -33.67 -21.50 -14.67
CA GLU A 71 -32.49 -21.68 -13.81
C GLU A 71 -31.24 -21.79 -14.70
N GLY A 72 -30.99 -20.76 -15.50
CA GLY A 72 -29.64 -20.39 -15.94
C GLY A 72 -28.86 -19.73 -14.80
N GLY A 73 -28.96 -20.29 -13.60
CA GLY A 73 -28.27 -19.83 -12.40
C GLY A 73 -26.86 -20.40 -12.38
N LEU A 74 -25.90 -19.56 -12.00
CA LEU A 74 -24.57 -20.03 -11.62
C LEU A 74 -24.72 -20.86 -10.32
N THR A 75 -24.94 -22.17 -10.43
CA THR A 75 -24.99 -23.07 -9.28
C THR A 75 -23.58 -23.23 -8.72
N ILE A 76 -23.26 -22.46 -7.68
CA ILE A 76 -22.03 -22.64 -6.90
C ILE A 76 -22.33 -23.72 -5.85
N ASP A 77 -21.87 -24.94 -6.11
CA ASP A 77 -21.91 -26.01 -5.11
C ASP A 77 -20.83 -25.77 -4.04
N ILE A 78 -21.27 -25.29 -2.88
CA ILE A 78 -20.39 -24.84 -1.77
C ILE A 78 -19.71 -26.03 -1.06
N ASN A 79 -20.29 -27.22 -1.15
CA ASN A 79 -19.86 -28.39 -0.40
C ASN A 79 -19.24 -29.45 -1.32
N GLY A 80 -18.01 -29.88 -1.00
CA GLY A 80 -17.36 -31.03 -1.63
C GLY A 80 -17.94 -32.37 -1.15
N PRO A 81 -17.46 -33.52 -1.69
CA PRO A 81 -18.03 -34.86 -1.46
C PRO A 81 -18.11 -35.30 0.00
N ASN A 82 -17.38 -34.64 0.90
CA ASN A 82 -17.26 -34.96 2.32
C ASN A 82 -17.91 -33.91 3.24
N GLY A 83 -18.70 -32.96 2.71
CA GLY A 83 -19.27 -31.85 3.47
C GLY A 83 -18.27 -30.75 3.87
N ALA A 84 -17.00 -30.87 3.47
CA ALA A 84 -16.01 -29.80 3.55
C ALA A 84 -16.20 -28.81 2.38
N PRO A 85 -15.82 -27.53 2.52
CA PRO A 85 -15.88 -26.56 1.42
C PRO A 85 -15.17 -27.10 0.18
N SER A 86 -15.79 -26.95 -1.00
CA SER A 86 -15.18 -27.37 -2.26
C SER A 86 -13.78 -26.74 -2.40
N SER A 87 -12.76 -27.54 -2.75
CA SER A 87 -11.39 -27.06 -2.93
C SER A 87 -11.30 -25.94 -3.98
N ALA A 88 -12.19 -25.96 -4.97
CA ALA A 88 -12.34 -24.89 -5.95
C ALA A 88 -12.77 -23.56 -5.32
N ILE A 89 -13.67 -23.59 -4.33
CA ILE A 89 -14.16 -22.39 -3.64
C ILE A 89 -13.12 -21.84 -2.68
N VAL A 90 -12.44 -22.70 -1.93
CA VAL A 90 -11.32 -22.28 -1.07
C VAL A 90 -10.21 -21.64 -1.91
N THR A 91 -9.91 -22.21 -3.08
CA THR A 91 -8.92 -21.65 -4.01
C THR A 91 -9.37 -20.30 -4.57
N LEU A 92 -10.64 -20.18 -4.99
CA LEU A 92 -11.19 -18.94 -5.51
C LEU A 92 -11.15 -17.83 -4.44
N VAL A 93 -11.62 -18.11 -3.23
CA VAL A 93 -11.55 -17.16 -2.09
C VAL A 93 -10.09 -16.80 -1.77
N GLY A 94 -9.18 -17.77 -1.82
CA GLY A 94 -7.76 -17.55 -1.63
C GLY A 94 -7.16 -16.58 -2.65
N ILE A 95 -7.49 -16.73 -3.94
CA ILE A 95 -7.03 -15.83 -5.01
C ILE A 95 -7.63 -14.43 -4.85
N THR A 96 -8.93 -14.33 -4.50
CA THR A 96 -9.57 -13.05 -4.21
C THR A 96 -8.90 -12.32 -3.06
N LEU A 97 -8.67 -12.99 -1.92
CA LEU A 97 -7.94 -12.40 -0.80
C LEU A 97 -6.51 -11.98 -1.18
N LEU A 98 -5.80 -12.82 -1.95
CA LEU A 98 -4.44 -12.52 -2.41
C LEU A 98 -4.38 -11.25 -3.28
N SER A 99 -5.40 -10.99 -4.08
CA SER A 99 -5.49 -9.78 -4.91
C SER A 99 -5.69 -8.48 -4.11
N VAL A 100 -6.40 -8.56 -2.97
CA VAL A 100 -6.73 -7.40 -2.14
C VAL A 100 -5.69 -7.16 -1.05
N ALA A 101 -4.99 -8.22 -0.62
CA ALA A 101 -4.01 -8.18 0.45
C ALA A 101 -2.94 -7.07 0.30
N PRO A 102 -2.32 -6.85 -0.88
CA PRO A 102 -1.29 -5.81 -1.01
C PRO A 102 -1.83 -4.41 -0.71
N ALA A 103 -3.05 -4.10 -1.15
CA ALA A 103 -3.67 -2.81 -0.89
C ALA A 103 -3.98 -2.62 0.60
N LEU A 104 -4.53 -3.66 1.24
CA LEU A 104 -4.80 -3.63 2.69
C LEU A 104 -3.53 -3.43 3.50
N LEU A 105 -2.45 -4.15 3.16
CA LEU A 105 -1.16 -4.01 3.83
C LEU A 105 -0.62 -2.58 3.73
N LEU A 106 -0.70 -1.95 2.55
CA LEU A 106 -0.29 -0.55 2.40
C LEU A 106 -1.14 0.39 3.27
N MET A 107 -2.46 0.17 3.35
CA MET A 107 -3.36 1.02 4.14
C MET A 107 -3.16 0.89 5.65
N MET A 108 -2.65 -0.25 6.14
CA MET A 108 -2.30 -0.47 7.55
C MET A 108 -0.89 0.05 7.91
N THR A 109 -0.19 0.70 6.98
CA THR A 109 1.16 1.23 7.19
C THR A 109 1.20 2.74 7.00
N SER A 110 2.39 3.32 7.16
CA SER A 110 2.65 4.74 6.88
C SER A 110 2.50 5.17 5.41
N PHE A 111 2.22 4.25 4.48
CA PHE A 111 2.19 4.53 3.05
C PHE A 111 1.18 5.61 2.67
N THR A 112 -0.05 5.54 3.20
CA THR A 112 -1.17 6.41 2.81
C THR A 112 -0.86 7.90 3.00
N LYS A 113 -0.43 8.31 4.19
CA LYS A 113 -0.11 9.72 4.48
C LYS A 113 1.05 10.23 3.63
N ILE A 114 2.11 9.42 3.48
CA ILE A 114 3.28 9.79 2.69
C ILE A 114 2.88 10.00 1.22
N PHE A 115 2.16 9.05 0.63
CA PHE A 115 1.75 9.14 -0.77
C PHE A 115 0.88 10.36 -1.03
N VAL A 116 -0.10 10.63 -0.16
CA VAL A 116 -0.99 11.80 -0.30
C VAL A 116 -0.23 13.11 -0.17
N VAL A 117 0.68 13.26 0.81
CA VAL A 117 1.49 14.49 0.97
C VAL A 117 2.39 14.73 -0.25
N LEU A 118 3.03 13.68 -0.77
CA LEU A 118 3.87 13.79 -1.97
C LEU A 118 3.04 14.18 -3.21
N ALA A 119 1.85 13.58 -3.36
CA ALA A 119 0.93 13.92 -4.45
C ALA A 119 0.41 15.36 -4.33
N MET A 120 0.06 15.82 -3.13
CA MET A 120 -0.34 17.20 -2.87
C MET A 120 0.80 18.18 -3.15
N THR A 121 2.04 17.85 -2.78
CA THR A 121 3.22 18.67 -3.07
C THR A 121 3.40 18.88 -4.57
N ARG A 122 3.29 17.82 -5.37
CA ARG A 122 3.35 17.93 -6.84
C ARG A 122 2.28 18.88 -7.37
N ASN A 123 1.06 18.77 -6.86
CA ASN A 123 -0.04 19.65 -7.26
C ASN A 123 0.19 21.11 -6.83
N ALA A 124 0.76 21.34 -5.64
CA ALA A 124 1.08 22.67 -5.14
C ALA A 124 2.09 23.42 -6.03
N LEU A 125 3.09 22.68 -6.53
CA LEU A 125 4.08 23.17 -7.48
C LEU A 125 3.52 23.40 -8.89
N ALA A 126 2.26 23.00 -9.14
CA ALA A 126 1.60 23.04 -10.45
C ALA A 126 2.39 22.32 -11.56
N LEU A 127 3.11 21.25 -11.20
CA LEU A 127 3.94 20.51 -12.15
C LEU A 127 3.06 19.61 -13.04
N PRO A 128 3.18 19.71 -14.38
CA PRO A 128 2.51 18.79 -15.28
C PRO A 128 3.22 17.44 -15.21
N SER A 129 2.56 16.44 -14.63
CA SER A 129 2.93 15.00 -14.62
C SER A 129 4.33 14.62 -14.11
N ILE A 130 5.14 15.56 -13.63
CA ILE A 130 6.47 15.33 -13.06
C ILE A 130 6.44 15.69 -11.56
N PRO A 131 6.86 14.80 -10.63
CA PRO A 131 7.19 13.39 -10.85
C PRO A 131 5.95 12.54 -11.19
N PRO A 132 6.10 11.44 -11.95
CA PRO A 132 4.98 10.56 -12.30
C PRO A 132 4.46 9.82 -11.05
N ASN A 133 3.19 9.40 -11.07
CA ASN A 133 2.55 8.70 -9.94
C ASN A 133 3.34 7.47 -9.47
N GLN A 134 3.97 6.74 -10.39
CA GLN A 134 4.80 5.57 -10.08
C GLN A 134 6.05 5.93 -9.25
N VAL A 135 6.67 7.08 -9.52
CA VAL A 135 7.83 7.55 -8.74
C VAL A 135 7.39 7.98 -7.35
N LEU A 136 6.25 8.67 -7.23
CA LEU A 136 5.69 9.03 -5.92
C LEU A 136 5.29 7.80 -5.11
N ALA A 137 4.68 6.79 -5.75
CA ALA A 137 4.34 5.52 -5.12
C ALA A 137 5.58 4.75 -4.67
N GLY A 138 6.62 4.69 -5.52
CA GLY A 138 7.90 4.07 -5.16
C GLY A 138 8.59 4.76 -3.98
N LEU A 139 8.65 6.10 -3.99
CA LEU A 139 9.19 6.87 -2.88
C LEU A 139 8.38 6.65 -1.59
N ALA A 140 7.05 6.68 -1.68
CA ALA A 140 6.18 6.42 -0.54
C ALA A 140 6.38 5.00 0.03
N LEU A 141 6.57 4.00 -0.84
CA LEU A 141 6.84 2.63 -0.42
C LEU A 141 8.17 2.52 0.33
N PHE A 142 9.26 3.08 -0.21
CA PHE A 142 10.56 3.02 0.45
C PHE A 142 10.60 3.80 1.77
N LEU A 143 9.97 4.97 1.83
CA LEU A 143 9.83 5.72 3.07
C LEU A 143 8.95 4.98 4.08
N SER A 144 7.89 4.31 3.63
CA SER A 144 7.05 3.48 4.50
C SER A 144 7.84 2.31 5.06
N LEU A 145 8.60 1.59 4.25
CA LEU A 145 9.49 0.51 4.72
C LEU A 145 10.53 1.02 5.72
N PHE A 146 11.05 2.23 5.52
CA PHE A 146 12.00 2.85 6.43
C PHE A 146 11.35 3.18 7.80
N ILE A 147 10.15 3.75 7.80
CA ILE A 147 9.39 4.09 9.02
C ILE A 147 8.90 2.82 9.72
N MET A 148 8.44 1.82 8.97
CA MET A 148 7.91 0.56 9.49
C MET A 148 8.99 -0.46 9.88
N ALA A 149 10.27 -0.15 9.70
CA ALA A 149 11.37 -1.06 10.01
C ALA A 149 11.30 -1.71 11.42
N PRO A 150 11.02 -1.00 12.53
CA PRO A 150 10.88 -1.62 13.85
C PRO A 150 9.66 -2.56 13.91
N VAL A 151 8.50 -2.15 13.38
CA VAL A 151 7.28 -2.96 13.37
C VAL A 151 7.47 -4.26 12.57
N LEU A 152 8.14 -4.17 11.42
CA LEU A 152 8.47 -5.34 10.60
C LEU A 152 9.47 -6.28 11.30
N ALA A 153 10.40 -5.73 12.08
CA ALA A 153 11.31 -6.52 12.89
C ALA A 153 10.56 -7.27 14.00
N ASP A 154 9.64 -6.60 14.69
CA ASP A 154 8.81 -7.21 15.73
C ASP A 154 7.94 -8.33 15.16
N ILE A 155 7.25 -8.09 14.04
CA ILE A 155 6.47 -9.12 13.33
C ILE A 155 7.35 -10.32 12.95
N ASN A 156 8.58 -10.08 12.49
CA ASN A 156 9.48 -11.17 12.14
C ASN A 156 9.87 -12.04 13.36
N THR A 157 10.14 -11.40 14.49
CA THR A 157 10.57 -12.08 15.73
C THR A 157 9.41 -12.78 16.45
N LEU A 158 8.22 -12.17 16.47
CA LEU A 158 7.06 -12.65 17.21
C LEU A 158 6.22 -13.66 16.43
N ALA A 159 6.17 -13.54 15.09
CA ALA A 159 5.27 -14.34 14.26
C ALA A 159 5.99 -15.14 13.16
N VAL A 160 6.77 -14.47 12.30
CA VAL A 160 7.30 -15.12 11.09
C VAL A 160 8.32 -16.21 11.42
N THR A 161 9.32 -15.91 12.24
CA THR A 161 10.38 -16.88 12.58
C THR A 161 9.80 -18.08 13.35
N PRO A 162 9.01 -17.89 14.42
CA PRO A 162 8.42 -19.02 15.14
C PRO A 162 7.47 -19.88 14.29
N TYR A 163 6.72 -19.28 13.36
CA TYR A 163 5.87 -20.02 12.42
C TYR A 163 6.68 -20.88 11.45
N LEU A 164 7.74 -20.31 10.87
CA LEU A 164 8.62 -21.04 9.94
C LEU A 164 9.39 -22.16 10.63
N ASP A 165 9.72 -21.99 11.91
CA ASP A 165 10.36 -23.01 12.74
C ASP A 165 9.38 -24.09 13.24
N GLY A 166 8.09 -23.98 12.90
CA GLY A 166 7.03 -24.92 13.31
C GLY A 166 6.61 -24.80 14.78
N GLY A 167 6.98 -23.70 15.44
CA GLY A 167 6.68 -23.44 16.86
C GLY A 167 5.28 -22.86 17.11
N MET A 168 4.56 -22.47 16.07
CA MET A 168 3.17 -21.98 16.16
C MET A 168 2.37 -22.28 14.90
N THR A 169 1.05 -22.31 15.04
CA THR A 169 0.10 -22.43 13.93
C THR A 169 -0.02 -21.11 13.15
N PHE A 170 -0.56 -21.17 11.93
CA PHE A 170 -0.80 -19.97 11.12
C PHE A 170 -1.72 -18.96 11.82
N THR A 171 -2.76 -19.43 12.51
CA THR A 171 -3.70 -18.57 13.23
C THR A 171 -3.03 -17.84 14.40
N GLU A 172 -2.17 -18.54 15.14
CA GLU A 172 -1.39 -17.93 16.23
C GLU A 172 -0.37 -16.93 15.68
N ALA A 173 0.30 -17.26 14.56
CA ALA A 173 1.23 -16.35 13.90
C ALA A 173 0.53 -15.07 13.42
N LEU A 174 -0.68 -15.18 12.88
CA LEU A 174 -1.45 -14.02 12.45
C LEU A 174 -1.86 -13.14 13.64
N ALA A 175 -2.26 -13.74 14.76
CA ALA A 175 -2.57 -13.02 15.99
C ALA A 175 -1.32 -12.34 16.59
N ALA A 176 -0.17 -13.01 16.59
CA ALA A 176 1.09 -12.43 17.07
C ALA A 176 1.60 -11.31 16.14
N ALA A 177 1.39 -11.42 14.83
CA ALA A 177 1.77 -10.40 13.85
C ALA A 177 0.87 -9.16 13.90
N SER A 178 -0.38 -9.29 14.37
CA SER A 178 -1.31 -8.18 14.43
C SER A 178 -1.04 -7.24 15.60
N THR A 179 -0.45 -7.71 16.71
CA THR A 179 -0.16 -6.88 17.89
C THR A 179 0.78 -5.69 17.59
N PRO A 180 1.96 -5.88 16.94
CA PRO A 180 2.82 -4.74 16.60
C PRO A 180 2.16 -3.75 15.63
N LEU A 181 1.33 -4.25 14.70
CA LEU A 181 0.57 -3.40 13.77
C LEU A 181 -0.50 -2.60 14.51
N GLN A 182 -1.22 -3.22 15.44
CA GLN A 182 -2.23 -2.57 16.28
C GLN A 182 -1.59 -1.44 17.10
N HIS A 183 -0.46 -1.70 17.76
CA HIS A 183 0.27 -0.68 18.51
C HIS A 183 0.72 0.49 17.61
N PHE A 184 1.28 0.19 16.44
CA PHE A 184 1.67 1.23 15.48
C PHE A 184 0.47 2.09 15.05
N MET A 185 -0.65 1.47 14.69
CA MET A 185 -1.86 2.17 14.28
C MET A 185 -2.43 3.00 15.43
N MET A 186 -2.52 2.44 16.64
CA MET A 186 -3.01 3.15 17.84
C MET A 186 -2.15 4.37 18.17
N ALA A 187 -0.82 4.26 18.10
CA ALA A 187 0.09 5.37 18.37
C ALA A 187 -0.06 6.55 17.38
N ASN A 188 -0.57 6.28 16.18
CA ASN A 188 -0.74 7.25 15.09
C ASN A 188 -2.21 7.55 14.76
N THR A 189 -3.16 6.99 15.51
CA THR A 189 -4.60 7.28 15.36
C THR A 189 -5.01 8.35 16.36
N ARG A 190 -5.83 9.30 15.91
CA ARG A 190 -6.37 10.33 16.80
C ARG A 190 -7.53 9.77 17.61
N GLU A 191 -7.59 10.11 18.89
CA GLU A 191 -8.69 9.71 19.79
C GLU A 191 -10.05 10.09 19.23
N GLU A 192 -10.17 11.27 18.60
CA GLU A 192 -11.41 11.74 17.98
C GLU A 192 -11.88 10.85 16.82
N ASP A 193 -10.96 10.38 15.98
CA ASP A 193 -11.23 9.55 14.81
C ASP A 193 -11.52 8.09 15.26
N LEU A 194 -10.83 7.61 16.28
CA LEU A 194 -11.14 6.32 16.91
C LEU A 194 -12.52 6.31 17.57
N ALA A 195 -12.84 7.35 18.34
CA ALA A 195 -14.14 7.47 18.99
C ALA A 195 -15.27 7.64 17.96
N LEU A 196 -15.01 8.29 16.82
CA LEU A 196 -15.95 8.36 15.71
C LEU A 196 -16.28 6.96 15.17
N MET A 197 -15.26 6.14 14.88
CA MET A 197 -15.47 4.79 14.35
C MET A 197 -16.10 3.85 15.37
N THR A 198 -15.72 3.96 16.65
CA THR A 198 -16.30 3.16 17.74
C THR A 198 -17.80 3.43 17.88
N ARG A 199 -18.19 4.72 17.90
CA ARG A 199 -19.62 5.11 17.92
C ARG A 199 -20.36 4.69 16.67
N ALA A 200 -19.73 4.80 15.49
CA ALA A 200 -20.33 4.38 14.23
C ALA A 200 -20.57 2.86 14.18
N ALA A 201 -19.73 2.06 14.84
CA ALA A 201 -19.90 0.62 15.00
C ALA A 201 -20.95 0.23 16.06
N GLY A 202 -21.51 1.20 16.80
CA GLY A 202 -22.43 0.93 17.92
C GLY A 202 -21.77 0.22 19.10
N GLN A 203 -20.44 0.29 19.20
CA GLN A 203 -19.67 -0.30 20.29
C GLN A 203 -19.57 0.67 21.47
N GLU A 204 -19.45 0.12 22.69
CA GLU A 204 -19.11 0.92 23.87
C GLU A 204 -17.68 1.45 23.76
N ASN A 205 -17.38 2.56 24.45
CA ASN A 205 -16.02 3.08 24.46
C ASN A 205 -15.07 2.06 25.12
N PRO A 206 -13.98 1.67 24.44
CA PRO A 206 -13.04 0.69 24.98
C PRO A 206 -12.38 1.22 26.26
N ALA A 207 -12.17 0.32 27.23
CA ALA A 207 -11.58 0.65 28.53
C ALA A 207 -10.06 0.86 28.43
N SER A 208 -9.40 0.09 27.55
CA SER A 208 -7.98 0.20 27.22
C SER A 208 -7.79 0.37 25.70
N PRO A 209 -6.71 1.06 25.25
CA PRO A 209 -6.25 1.04 23.86
C PRO A 209 -6.11 -0.37 23.26
N ASP A 210 -5.79 -1.36 24.09
CA ASP A 210 -5.58 -2.74 23.65
C ASP A 210 -6.89 -3.49 23.32
N ASP A 211 -8.02 -3.01 23.85
CA ASP A 211 -9.34 -3.61 23.66
C ASP A 211 -9.98 -3.21 22.31
N VAL A 212 -9.30 -2.37 21.53
CA VAL A 212 -9.82 -1.87 20.26
C VAL A 212 -9.73 -2.94 19.17
N GLU A 213 -10.87 -3.35 18.64
CA GLU A 213 -10.94 -4.29 17.52
C GLU A 213 -10.28 -3.71 16.24
N LEU A 214 -9.49 -4.54 15.53
CA LEU A 214 -8.82 -4.15 14.30
C LEU A 214 -9.78 -3.63 13.22
N LEU A 215 -10.99 -4.20 13.13
CA LEU A 215 -12.01 -3.77 12.17
C LEU A 215 -12.50 -2.33 12.42
N THR A 216 -12.41 -1.85 13.66
CA THR A 216 -12.71 -0.46 14.04
C THR A 216 -11.46 0.42 13.93
N LEU A 217 -10.29 -0.11 14.30
CA LEU A 217 -9.02 0.62 14.28
C LEU A 217 -8.54 0.97 12.88
N ILE A 218 -8.55 0.02 11.94
CA ILE A 218 -8.05 0.23 10.58
C ILE A 218 -8.72 1.45 9.90
N PRO A 219 -10.06 1.54 9.83
CA PRO A 219 -10.70 2.73 9.23
C PRO A 219 -10.45 4.01 10.03
N ALA A 220 -10.36 3.95 11.37
CA ALA A 220 -10.04 5.12 12.19
C ALA A 220 -8.61 5.66 11.92
N PHE A 221 -7.65 4.74 11.80
CA PHE A 221 -6.26 5.02 11.43
C PHE A 221 -6.19 5.65 10.04
N MET A 222 -6.88 5.07 9.05
CA MET A 222 -6.91 5.61 7.69
C MET A 222 -7.45 7.05 7.64
N ILE A 223 -8.53 7.34 8.37
CA ILE A 223 -9.08 8.69 8.46
C ILE A 223 -8.08 9.65 9.13
N SER A 224 -7.46 9.22 10.23
CA SER A 224 -6.44 10.00 10.94
C SER A 224 -5.25 10.34 10.04
N GLU A 225 -4.75 9.36 9.28
CA GLU A 225 -3.63 9.52 8.36
C GLU A 225 -3.98 10.44 7.18
N LEU A 226 -5.18 10.31 6.60
CA LEU A 226 -5.66 11.20 5.56
C LEU A 226 -5.81 12.63 6.07
N ARG A 227 -6.41 12.83 7.24
CA ARG A 227 -6.55 14.14 7.87
C ARG A 227 -5.18 14.79 8.08
N ALA A 228 -4.22 14.05 8.65
CA ALA A 228 -2.86 14.52 8.83
C ALA A 228 -2.19 14.86 7.49
N ALA A 229 -2.35 14.02 6.47
CA ALA A 229 -1.81 14.26 5.14
C ALA A 229 -2.36 15.55 4.51
N PHE A 230 -3.67 15.78 4.63
CA PHE A 230 -4.30 17.00 4.12
C PHE A 230 -3.83 18.25 4.86
N ILE A 231 -3.64 18.18 6.18
CA ILE A 231 -3.10 19.31 6.97
C ILE A 231 -1.68 19.62 6.51
N ILE A 232 -0.81 18.61 6.43
CA ILE A 232 0.59 18.79 5.97
C ILE A 232 0.59 19.33 4.53
N GLY A 233 -0.20 18.75 3.64
CA GLY A 233 -0.33 19.20 2.26
C GLY A 233 -0.82 20.64 2.17
N PHE A 234 -1.82 21.03 2.96
CA PHE A 234 -2.30 22.41 3.01
C PHE A 234 -1.21 23.39 3.45
N VAL A 235 -0.43 23.05 4.48
CA VAL A 235 0.70 23.88 4.92
C VAL A 235 1.75 24.04 3.81
N ILE A 236 2.04 22.97 3.05
CA ILE A 236 2.93 23.02 1.88
C ILE A 236 2.37 23.90 0.77
N PHE A 237 1.05 23.95 0.59
CA PHE A 237 0.40 24.78 -0.44
C PHE A 237 0.55 26.29 -0.21
N ILE A 238 0.55 26.74 1.05
CA ILE A 238 0.54 28.17 1.43
C ILE A 238 1.63 29.00 0.72
N PRO A 239 2.93 28.66 0.79
CA PRO A 239 3.98 29.47 0.15
C PRO A 239 3.81 29.57 -1.37
N PHE A 240 3.37 28.49 -2.03
CA PHE A 240 3.19 28.48 -3.48
C PHE A 240 1.94 29.25 -3.92
N LEU A 241 0.88 29.22 -3.11
CA LEU A 241 -0.32 30.02 -3.32
C LEU A 241 0.01 31.52 -3.24
N VAL A 242 0.87 31.94 -2.29
CA VAL A 242 1.32 33.33 -2.20
C VAL A 242 2.04 33.75 -3.49
N ILE A 243 2.92 32.90 -4.04
CA ILE A 243 3.57 33.18 -5.33
C ILE A 243 2.53 33.35 -6.44
N ASP A 244 1.52 32.47 -6.52
CA ASP A 244 0.48 32.58 -7.54
C ASP A 244 -0.30 33.90 -7.44
N ILE A 245 -0.69 34.32 -6.24
CA ILE A 245 -1.43 35.57 -6.02
C ILE A 245 -0.57 36.78 -6.42
N VAL A 246 0.71 36.80 -6.01
CA VAL A 246 1.61 37.91 -6.31
C VAL A 246 1.89 38.02 -7.81
N VAL A 247 2.17 36.90 -8.48
CA VAL A 247 2.42 36.87 -9.93
C VAL A 247 1.15 37.26 -10.69
N SER A 248 -0.01 36.78 -10.28
CA SER A 248 -1.29 37.14 -10.91
C SER A 248 -1.56 38.64 -10.79
N ALA A 249 -1.37 39.23 -9.60
CA ALA A 249 -1.56 40.66 -9.40
C ALA A 249 -0.60 41.50 -10.27
N ALA A 250 0.66 41.07 -10.41
CA ALA A 250 1.63 41.73 -11.26
C ALA A 250 1.25 41.66 -12.76
N LEU A 251 0.81 40.49 -13.25
CA LEU A 251 0.35 40.32 -14.63
C LEU A 251 -0.88 41.17 -14.94
N MET A 252 -1.85 41.19 -14.02
CA MET A 252 -3.04 42.02 -14.14
C MET A 252 -2.69 43.51 -14.18
N SER A 253 -1.71 43.94 -13.37
CA SER A 253 -1.22 45.33 -13.39
C SER A 253 -0.53 45.71 -14.70
N MET A 254 0.05 44.76 -15.44
CA MET A 254 0.64 44.99 -16.77
C MET A 254 -0.40 44.92 -17.90
N GLY A 255 -1.67 44.63 -17.59
CA GLY A 255 -2.72 44.46 -18.60
C GLY A 255 -2.70 43.11 -19.33
N MET A 256 -1.87 42.15 -18.89
CA MET A 256 -1.76 40.83 -19.52
C MET A 256 -2.82 39.86 -19.00
N MET A 257 -4.09 40.11 -19.31
CA MET A 257 -5.19 39.25 -18.84
C MET A 257 -5.29 37.89 -19.54
N MET A 258 -4.63 37.71 -20.70
CA MET A 258 -4.75 36.47 -21.50
C MET A 258 -3.70 35.41 -21.18
N LEU A 259 -2.64 35.74 -20.43
CA LEU A 259 -1.61 34.78 -20.05
C LEU A 259 -2.02 34.07 -18.75
N PRO A 260 -2.10 32.72 -18.72
CA PRO A 260 -2.38 31.98 -17.49
C PRO A 260 -1.30 32.27 -16.44
N PRO A 261 -1.63 32.86 -15.27
CA PRO A 261 -0.63 33.25 -14.28
C PRO A 261 0.25 32.10 -13.79
N VAL A 262 -0.31 30.88 -13.76
CA VAL A 262 0.37 29.64 -13.34
C VAL A 262 1.60 29.34 -14.20
N MET A 263 1.56 29.63 -15.51
CA MET A 263 2.69 29.40 -16.41
C MET A 263 3.88 30.29 -16.06
N ILE A 264 3.60 31.50 -15.56
CA ILE A 264 4.62 32.48 -15.17
C ILE A 264 5.10 32.22 -13.74
N SER A 265 4.22 31.77 -12.84
CA SER A 265 4.59 31.48 -11.44
C SER A 265 5.39 30.19 -11.27
N LEU A 266 5.20 29.19 -12.14
CA LEU A 266 5.87 27.89 -12.09
C LEU A 266 7.40 27.96 -11.94
N PRO A 267 8.18 28.71 -12.75
CA PRO A 267 9.63 28.80 -12.56
C PRO A 267 10.02 29.37 -11.19
N PHE A 268 9.28 30.33 -10.66
CA PHE A 268 9.52 30.88 -9.31
C PHE A 268 9.23 29.86 -8.22
N LYS A 269 8.16 29.07 -8.36
CA LYS A 269 7.84 27.98 -7.42
C LYS A 269 8.92 26.91 -7.40
N ILE A 270 9.36 26.47 -8.57
CA ILE A 270 10.44 25.48 -8.69
C ILE A 270 11.73 26.03 -8.09
N LEU A 271 12.09 27.27 -8.41
CA LEU A 271 13.28 27.92 -7.88
C LEU A 271 13.23 27.97 -6.34
N LEU A 272 12.12 28.46 -5.76
CA LEU A 272 11.93 28.49 -4.31
C LEU A 272 12.07 27.08 -3.72
N PHE A 273 11.39 26.10 -4.30
CA PHE A 273 11.39 24.73 -3.80
C PHE A 273 12.78 24.09 -3.80
N VAL A 274 13.58 24.34 -4.84
CA VAL A 274 14.97 23.84 -4.90
C VAL A 274 15.88 24.61 -3.94
N LEU A 275 15.73 25.93 -3.83
CA LEU A 275 16.55 26.77 -2.95
C LEU A 275 16.43 26.40 -1.47
N VAL A 276 15.25 25.96 -1.04
CA VAL A 276 15.00 25.57 0.36
C VAL A 276 15.21 24.08 0.63
N ASP A 277 15.69 23.33 -0.35
CA ASP A 277 15.71 21.85 -0.29
C ASP A 277 14.35 21.25 0.09
N GLY A 278 13.31 21.60 -0.68
CA GLY A 278 11.92 21.28 -0.35
C GLY A 278 11.64 19.79 -0.22
N TRP A 279 12.31 18.92 -1.00
CA TRP A 279 12.21 17.47 -0.83
C TRP A 279 12.77 17.02 0.52
N GLY A 280 13.95 17.51 0.91
CA GLY A 280 14.55 17.20 2.21
C GLY A 280 13.65 17.62 3.38
N LEU A 281 13.08 18.82 3.32
CA LEU A 281 12.15 19.33 4.34
C LEU A 281 10.88 18.47 4.45
N ILE A 282 10.26 18.12 3.32
CA ILE A 282 9.03 17.31 3.29
C ILE A 282 9.30 15.91 3.85
N ILE A 283 10.37 15.26 3.41
CA ILE A 283 10.71 13.91 3.87
C ILE A 283 11.02 13.92 5.37
N THR A 284 11.79 14.90 5.85
CA THR A 284 12.12 15.02 7.28
C THR A 284 10.87 15.27 8.12
N SER A 285 9.98 16.14 7.65
CA SER A 285 8.68 16.41 8.31
C SER A 285 7.80 15.16 8.35
N LEU A 286 7.72 14.42 7.25
CA LEU A 286 6.95 13.17 7.18
C LEU A 286 7.47 12.11 8.14
N ILE A 287 8.79 11.89 8.18
CA ILE A 287 9.41 10.92 9.11
C ILE A 287 9.17 11.37 10.55
N GLY A 288 9.37 12.66 10.85
CA GLY A 288 9.15 13.22 12.18
C GLY A 288 7.68 13.23 12.62
N SER A 289 6.73 13.07 11.69
CA SER A 289 5.29 13.03 12.01
C SER A 289 4.84 11.70 12.61
N TYR A 290 5.63 10.62 12.46
CA TYR A 290 5.29 9.32 13.03
C TYR A 290 5.93 9.14 14.40
N ARG A 291 5.12 8.66 15.33
CA ARG A 291 5.61 8.22 16.64
C ARG A 291 6.15 6.80 16.45
N MET A 292 7.47 6.67 16.44
CA MET A 292 8.11 5.36 16.54
C MET A 292 7.80 4.83 17.95
N GLY A 293 7.07 3.72 18.03
CA GLY A 293 6.80 3.01 19.28
C GLY A 293 8.08 2.55 19.96
#